data_AF-A0A3A0CVV8-F1
#
_entry.id   AF-A0A3A0CVV8-F1
#
_cell.length_a   1.000
_cell.length_b   1.000
_cell.length_c   1.000
_cell.angle_alpha   90.00
_cell.angle_beta   90.00
_cell.angle_gamma   90.00
#
_symmetry.space_group_name_H-M   'P 1'
#
loop_
_entity.id
_entity.type
_entity.pdbx_description
1 polymer ?
#
loop_
_entity_poly.entity_id
_entity_poly.type
_entity_poly.pdbx_seq_one_letter_code
_entity_poly.pdbx_strand_id
1 'polypeptide(L)'
;GASESADAKIAGVHCCNPTGDTIMINLKQKELIFQLLADIQQHFPEVKLVNVAPSPENGNTLWINVTWPQDEARQNALMEFNSERAMNLLLEYGYHMMVMPADELDRNGSHSPVDPSSSSFEIH
;
A
#
# COMPACT_ATOMS: atom_id res chain seq x y z
N GLY A 1 -23.07 27.85 32.42
CA GLY A 1 -23.06 26.77 31.43
C GLY A 1 -21.61 26.50 31.15
N ALA A 2 -21.07 25.34 31.51
CA ALA A 2 -21.40 24.03 30.92
C ALA A 2 -21.26 24.13 29.39
N SER A 3 -20.32 23.47 28.72
CA SER A 3 -19.56 22.26 29.05
C SER A 3 -18.12 22.41 28.50
N GLU A 4 -17.07 22.07 29.26
CA GLU A 4 -16.54 20.69 29.43
C GLU A 4 -15.88 20.22 28.13
N SER A 5 -14.71 19.62 28.03
CA SER A 5 -13.61 19.23 28.92
C SER A 5 -12.79 18.23 28.07
N ALA A 6 -11.49 18.10 28.37
CA ALA A 6 -10.71 16.87 28.22
C ALA A 6 -10.43 16.35 26.80
N ASP A 7 -9.17 16.23 26.40
CA ASP A 7 -8.31 15.11 26.84
C ASP A 7 -8.91 13.75 26.43
N ALA A 8 -8.68 13.39 25.17
CA ALA A 8 -8.68 12.02 24.66
C ALA A 8 -7.68 11.98 23.49
N LYS A 9 -6.45 11.56 23.77
CA LYS A 9 -5.95 10.21 23.50
C LYS A 9 -5.47 10.03 22.06
N ILE A 10 -4.16 9.81 21.95
CA ILE A 10 -3.44 9.23 20.81
C ILE A 10 -4.28 8.08 20.21
N ALA A 11 -5.01 8.34 19.14
CA ALA A 11 -5.79 7.33 18.43
C ALA A 11 -5.90 7.72 16.96
N GLY A 12 -5.18 6.99 16.10
CA GLY A 12 -5.38 6.95 14.66
C GLY A 12 -5.11 8.26 13.91
N VAL A 13 -4.01 8.33 13.17
CA VAL A 13 -3.88 9.38 12.15
C VAL A 13 -4.85 9.05 11.02
N HIS A 14 -5.79 9.94 10.76
CA HIS A 14 -6.75 9.81 9.68
C HIS A 14 -6.06 10.00 8.33
N CYS A 15 -6.04 8.95 7.52
CA CYS A 15 -5.74 9.05 6.08
C CYS A 15 -7.06 9.03 5.32
N CYS A 16 -7.30 10.06 4.50
CA CYS A 16 -8.51 10.19 3.70
C CYS A 16 -8.37 9.42 2.39
N ASN A 17 -9.28 8.49 2.13
CA ASN A 17 -9.54 7.94 0.81
C ASN A 17 -10.35 8.98 -0.02
N PRO A 18 -10.22 9.08 -1.36
CA PRO A 18 -11.11 9.88 -2.22
C PRO A 18 -12.63 9.68 -2.03
N THR A 19 -13.09 8.56 -1.45
CA THR A 19 -14.51 8.34 -1.07
C THR A 19 -14.94 8.99 0.26
N GLY A 20 -14.02 9.59 1.02
CA GLY A 20 -14.33 10.18 2.33
C GLY A 20 -14.34 9.19 3.49
N ASP A 21 -14.07 7.91 3.24
CA ASP A 21 -13.89 6.90 4.29
C ASP A 21 -12.59 7.17 5.05
N THR A 22 -12.73 7.35 6.35
CA THR A 22 -11.61 7.67 7.24
C THR A 22 -10.97 6.39 7.73
N ILE A 23 -9.74 6.11 7.30
CA ILE A 23 -9.01 4.91 7.70
C ILE A 23 -8.22 5.23 8.97
N MET A 24 -8.41 4.43 10.02
CA MET A 24 -7.58 4.51 11.21
C MET A 24 -6.26 3.78 10.97
N ILE A 25 -5.21 4.54 10.66
CA ILE A 25 -3.84 4.05 10.71
C ILE A 25 -3.12 4.66 11.92
N ASN A 26 -2.24 3.93 12.58
CA ASN A 26 -1.47 4.49 13.69
C ASN A 26 -0.31 5.38 13.19
N LEU A 27 0.29 6.14 14.10
CA LEU A 27 1.38 7.06 13.77
C LEU A 27 2.56 6.34 13.08
N LYS A 28 2.92 5.15 13.57
CA LYS A 28 4.04 4.37 13.02
C LYS A 28 3.74 3.86 11.61
N GLN A 29 2.52 3.38 11.37
CA GLN A 29 2.09 2.97 10.02
C GLN A 29 2.19 4.14 9.04
N LYS A 30 1.76 5.34 9.44
CA LYS A 30 1.88 6.54 8.61
C LYS A 30 3.34 6.88 8.26
N GLU A 31 4.23 6.84 9.25
CA GLU A 31 5.67 7.06 9.04
C GLU A 31 6.26 6.05 8.05
N LEU A 32 5.96 4.76 8.24
CA LEU A 32 6.46 3.69 7.40
C LEU A 32 5.92 3.78 5.96
N ILE A 33 4.66 4.15 5.79
CA ILE A 33 4.07 4.40 4.45
C ILE A 33 4.83 5.52 3.75
N PHE A 34 5.11 6.63 4.42
CA PHE A 34 5.85 7.73 3.80
C PHE A 34 7.30 7.40 3.49
N GLN A 35 7.97 6.63 4.36
CA GLN A 35 9.32 6.13 4.10
C GLN A 35 9.33 5.21 2.87
N LEU A 36 8.40 4.25 2.81
CA LEU A 36 8.26 3.36 1.66
C LEU A 36 8.00 4.13 0.36
N LEU A 37 7.10 5.12 0.37
CA LEU A 37 6.82 5.94 -0.80
C LEU A 37 8.03 6.77 -1.23
N ALA A 38 8.77 7.35 -0.28
CA ALA A 38 9.99 8.09 -0.57
C ALA A 38 11.05 7.19 -1.23
N ASP A 39 11.24 5.97 -0.70
CA ASP A 39 12.16 4.99 -1.25
C ASP A 39 11.73 4.57 -2.66
N ILE A 40 10.45 4.26 -2.86
CA ILE A 40 9.90 3.92 -4.19
C ILE A 40 10.16 5.06 -5.17
N GLN A 41 9.89 6.32 -4.80
CA GLN A 41 10.05 7.47 -5.69
C GLN A 41 11.50 7.78 -6.04
N GLN A 42 12.48 7.35 -5.23
CA GLN A 42 13.90 7.46 -5.59
C GLN A 42 14.27 6.55 -6.76
N HIS A 43 13.64 5.38 -6.87
CA HIS A 43 13.90 4.40 -7.92
C HIS A 43 12.91 4.50 -9.10
N PHE A 44 11.68 4.89 -8.82
CA PHE A 44 10.54 4.96 -9.75
C PHE A 44 9.84 6.33 -9.62
N PRO A 45 10.44 7.42 -10.11
CA PRO A 45 9.91 8.78 -9.96
C PRO A 45 8.54 8.98 -10.63
N GLU A 46 8.16 8.12 -11.57
CA GLU A 46 6.85 8.07 -12.20
C GLU A 46 5.73 7.56 -11.27
N VAL A 47 6.07 6.88 -10.18
CA VAL A 47 5.12 6.30 -9.23
C VAL A 47 4.63 7.35 -8.24
N LYS A 48 3.31 7.52 -8.16
CA LYS A 48 2.65 8.50 -7.29
C LYS A 48 1.61 7.81 -6.43
N LEU A 49 1.51 8.23 -5.18
CA LEU A 49 0.43 7.79 -4.29
C LEU A 49 -0.92 8.26 -4.84
N VAL A 50 -1.87 7.32 -4.93
CA VAL A 50 -3.27 7.61 -5.23
C VAL A 50 -4.07 7.67 -3.93
N ASN A 51 -4.03 6.60 -3.14
CA ASN A 51 -4.61 6.55 -1.81
C ASN A 51 -3.99 5.40 -0.98
N VAL A 52 -4.36 5.35 0.29
CA VAL A 52 -4.16 4.17 1.14
C VAL A 52 -5.55 3.66 1.51
N ALA A 53 -5.77 2.35 1.51
CA ALA A 53 -7.04 1.71 1.82
C ALA A 53 -6.79 0.41 2.61
N PRO A 54 -7.72 -0.05 3.47
CA PRO A 54 -7.69 -1.43 3.91
C PRO A 54 -7.87 -2.37 2.71
N SER A 55 -7.22 -3.52 2.72
CA SER A 55 -7.45 -4.55 1.71
C SER A 55 -8.91 -5.02 1.77
N PRO A 56 -9.58 -5.21 0.62
CA PRO A 56 -10.92 -5.78 0.58
C PRO A 56 -10.96 -7.22 1.11
N GLU A 57 -9.84 -7.95 1.04
CA GLU A 57 -9.73 -9.34 1.50
C GLU A 57 -9.47 -9.43 3.00
N ASN A 58 -8.74 -8.47 3.56
CA ASN A 58 -8.38 -8.44 4.96
C ASN A 58 -8.24 -6.98 5.45
N GLY A 59 -9.18 -6.55 6.29
CA GLY A 59 -9.19 -5.19 6.84
C GLY A 59 -7.97 -4.81 7.70
N ASN A 60 -7.14 -5.79 8.10
CA ASN A 60 -5.88 -5.54 8.81
C ASN A 60 -4.70 -5.27 7.88
N THR A 61 -4.82 -5.61 6.59
CA THR A 61 -3.81 -5.31 5.57
C THR A 61 -4.07 -3.92 5.00
N LEU A 62 -3.03 -3.10 4.86
CA LEU A 62 -3.15 -1.82 4.16
C LEU A 62 -2.65 -1.96 2.72
N TRP A 63 -3.48 -1.54 1.78
CA TRP A 63 -3.12 -1.32 0.38
C TRP A 63 -2.72 0.14 0.19
N ILE A 64 -1.51 0.35 -0.32
CA ILE A 64 -0.95 1.64 -0.70
C ILE A 64 -1.09 1.69 -2.21
N ASN A 65 -2.19 2.26 -2.71
CA ASN A 65 -2.44 2.27 -4.14
C ASN A 65 -1.66 3.39 -4.81
N VAL A 66 -0.93 3.05 -5.86
CA VAL A 66 -0.04 3.96 -6.58
C VAL A 66 -0.30 3.91 -8.08
N THR A 67 0.09 4.97 -8.80
CA THR A 67 0.13 4.92 -10.26
C THR A 67 1.16 3.89 -10.70
N TRP A 68 0.80 3.04 -11.67
CA TRP A 68 1.66 1.95 -12.10
C TRP A 68 2.50 2.36 -13.33
N PRO A 69 3.79 1.96 -13.41
CA PRO A 69 4.58 2.19 -14.62
C PRO A 69 3.92 1.56 -15.84
N GLN A 70 4.06 2.19 -17.02
CA GLN A 70 3.47 1.65 -18.26
C GLN A 70 4.32 0.53 -18.89
N ASP A 71 5.63 0.56 -18.65
CA ASP A 71 6.58 -0.42 -19.16
C ASP A 71 6.60 -1.67 -18.27
N GLU A 72 6.42 -2.86 -18.87
CA GLU A 72 6.33 -4.13 -18.13
C GLU A 72 7.60 -4.44 -17.33
N ALA A 73 8.79 -4.15 -17.87
CA ALA A 73 10.04 -4.36 -17.15
C ALA A 73 10.12 -3.46 -15.90
N ARG A 74 9.65 -2.21 -16.00
CA ARG A 74 9.49 -1.30 -14.86
C ARG A 74 8.46 -1.79 -13.84
N GLN A 75 7.35 -2.38 -14.30
CA GLN A 75 6.35 -2.96 -13.42
C GLN A 75 6.95 -4.12 -12.60
N ASN A 76 7.64 -5.05 -13.28
CA ASN A 76 8.30 -6.17 -12.61
C ASN A 76 9.36 -5.69 -11.62
N ALA A 77 10.19 -4.71 -12.00
CA ALA A 77 11.18 -4.13 -11.11
C ALA A 77 10.54 -3.45 -9.89
N LEU A 78 9.42 -2.76 -10.04
CA LEU A 78 8.67 -2.16 -8.92
C LEU A 78 8.10 -3.25 -8.00
N MET A 79 7.55 -4.34 -8.56
CA MET A 79 7.03 -5.46 -7.78
C MET A 79 8.13 -6.15 -6.97
N GLU A 80 9.27 -6.43 -7.59
CA GLU A 80 10.43 -7.03 -6.91
C GLU A 80 10.93 -6.12 -5.79
N PHE A 81 11.15 -4.83 -6.09
CA PHE A 81 11.59 -3.84 -5.11
C PHE A 81 10.63 -3.72 -3.93
N ASN A 82 9.32 -3.64 -4.20
CA ASN A 82 8.34 -3.51 -3.13
C ASN A 82 8.15 -4.81 -2.32
N SER A 83 8.26 -5.98 -2.94
CA SER A 83 8.06 -7.27 -2.25
C SER A 83 9.07 -7.46 -1.11
N GLU A 84 10.33 -7.11 -1.36
CA GLU A 84 11.38 -7.13 -0.33
C GLU A 84 11.07 -6.14 0.80
N ARG A 85 10.68 -4.90 0.46
CA ARG A 85 10.37 -3.85 1.45
C ARG A 85 9.15 -4.19 2.29
N ALA A 86 8.09 -4.70 1.67
CA ALA A 86 6.88 -5.14 2.35
C ALA A 86 7.17 -6.28 3.34
N MET A 87 8.03 -7.24 2.96
CA MET A 87 8.45 -8.31 3.85
C MET A 87 9.21 -7.77 5.07
N ASN A 88 10.12 -6.83 4.87
CA ASN A 88 10.84 -6.20 5.98
C ASN A 88 9.89 -5.47 6.95
N LEU A 89 8.89 -4.76 6.42
CA LEU A 89 7.88 -4.08 7.24
C LEU A 89 7.05 -5.07 8.07
N LEU A 90 6.71 -6.22 7.50
CA LEU A 90 6.01 -7.29 8.21
C LEU A 90 6.89 -7.90 9.32
N LEU A 91 8.15 -8.20 9.02
CA LEU A 91 9.06 -8.86 9.98
C LEU A 91 9.50 -7.93 11.12
N GLU A 92 9.80 -6.67 10.82
CA GLU A 92 10.31 -5.71 11.81
C GLU A 92 9.21 -5.09 12.66
N TYR A 93 8.04 -4.82 12.07
CA TYR A 93 6.97 -4.04 12.73
C TYR A 93 5.65 -4.81 12.87
N GLY A 94 5.51 -5.98 12.26
CA GLY A 94 4.26 -6.74 12.28
C GLY A 94 3.15 -6.13 11.42
N TYR A 95 3.46 -5.16 10.56
CA TYR A 95 2.46 -4.50 9.71
C TYR A 95 2.43 -5.12 8.32
N HIS A 96 1.29 -5.68 7.97
CA HIS A 96 1.05 -6.18 6.63
C HIS A 96 0.59 -5.03 5.72
N MET A 97 1.48 -4.59 4.83
CA MET A 97 1.25 -3.47 3.91
C MET A 97 1.68 -3.89 2.50
N MET A 98 0.90 -3.54 1.50
CA MET A 98 1.14 -3.90 0.11
C MET A 98 1.03 -2.67 -0.79
N VAL A 99 1.93 -2.52 -1.76
CA VAL A 99 1.80 -1.51 -2.81
C VAL A 99 1.07 -2.13 -3.97
N MET A 100 -0.03 -1.51 -4.36
CA MET A 100 -0.94 -2.03 -5.37
C MET A 100 -1.08 -1.02 -6.52
N PRO A 101 -1.20 -1.49 -7.77
CA PRO A 101 -1.61 -0.62 -8.87
C PRO A 101 -3.01 -0.05 -8.60
N ALA A 102 -3.14 1.28 -8.65
CA ALA A 102 -4.44 1.94 -8.53
C ALA A 102 -5.36 1.63 -9.73
N ASP A 103 -4.79 1.38 -10.89
CA ASP A 103 -5.51 1.11 -12.14
C ASP A 103 -6.15 -0.29 -12.18
N GLU A 104 -5.81 -1.18 -11.24
CA GLU A 104 -6.40 -2.52 -11.19
C GLU A 104 -7.85 -2.51 -10.69
N LEU A 105 -8.33 -1.39 -10.15
CA LEU A 105 -9.76 -1.17 -9.86
C LEU A 105 -10.58 -0.73 -11.10
N ASP A 106 -9.93 -0.34 -12.20
CA ASP A 106 -10.59 -0.01 -13.48
C ASP A 106 -10.36 -1.06 -14.59
N ARG A 107 -9.55 -2.10 -14.33
CA ARG A 107 -9.23 -3.16 -15.29
C ARG A 107 -10.34 -4.20 -15.50
N ASN A 108 -11.59 -3.88 -15.17
CA ASN A 108 -12.76 -4.71 -15.48
C ASN A 108 -13.15 -4.72 -16.99
N GLY A 109 -12.21 -4.38 -17.87
CA GLY A 109 -12.32 -4.48 -19.32
C GLY A 109 -11.05 -5.09 -19.93
N SER A 110 -10.89 -6.41 -19.77
CA SER A 110 -10.09 -7.27 -20.64
C SER A 110 -8.54 -7.20 -20.51
N HIS A 111 -7.95 -8.08 -19.69
CA HIS A 111 -6.96 -9.06 -20.16
C HIS A 111 -6.65 -10.13 -19.08
N SER A 112 -6.90 -11.39 -19.46
CA SER A 112 -6.55 -12.72 -18.95
C SER A 112 -6.13 -13.00 -17.49
N PRO A 113 -6.54 -14.16 -16.95
CA PRO A 113 -6.10 -14.65 -15.64
C PRO A 113 -4.58 -14.85 -15.65
N VAL A 114 -3.91 -14.35 -14.61
CA VAL A 114 -2.58 -14.83 -14.25
C VAL A 114 -2.70 -16.33 -14.00
N ASP A 115 -2.06 -17.12 -14.86
CA ASP A 115 -1.97 -18.56 -14.70
C ASP A 115 -1.13 -18.84 -13.42
N PRO A 116 -1.68 -19.50 -12.39
CA PRO A 116 -0.95 -19.79 -11.16
C PRO A 116 0.20 -20.80 -11.35
N SER A 117 0.51 -21.23 -12.57
CA SER A 117 1.63 -22.14 -12.86
C SER A 117 2.99 -21.47 -13.11
N SER A 118 3.09 -20.13 -13.12
CA SER A 118 4.38 -19.44 -13.31
C SER A 118 5.04 -18.98 -12.00
N SER A 119 5.05 -19.85 -11.00
CA SER A 119 5.99 -19.76 -9.88
C SER A 119 6.92 -20.98 -9.89
N SER A 120 7.78 -21.07 -10.90
CA SER A 120 9.01 -21.85 -10.78
C SER A 120 10.07 -21.00 -10.10
N PHE A 121 9.99 -20.91 -8.78
CA PHE A 121 11.17 -20.70 -7.96
C PHE A 121 11.82 -22.08 -7.76
N GLU A 122 12.66 -22.50 -8.71
CA GLU A 122 13.58 -23.61 -8.47
C GLU A 122 14.79 -23.07 -7.68
N ILE A 123 14.85 -23.41 -6.40
CA ILE A 123 16.05 -23.25 -5.58
C ILE A 123 17.01 -24.38 -5.97
N HIS A 124 18.17 -24.02 -6.55
CA HIS A 124 19.32 -24.92 -6.73
C HIS A 124 20.19 -24.92 -5.46
#